data_AF-A0A016TBC0-F1
#
_entry.id   AF-A0A016TBC0-F1
#
_cell.length_a   1.000
_cell.length_b   1.000
_cell.length_c   1.000
_cell.angle_alpha   90.00
_cell.angle_beta   90.00
_cell.angle_gamma   90.00
#
_symmetry.space_group_name_H-M   'P 1'
#
loop_
_entity.id
_entity.type
_entity.pdbx_description
1 polymer ?
#
loop_
_entity_poly.entity_id
_entity_poly.type
_entity_poly.pdbx_seq_one_letter_code
_entity_poly.pdbx_strand_id
1 'polypeptide(L)'
;MSELNRRVRLNVGGQTFETTIGTLRRVADTTLAKLVENTSELSQEPIFIDHDPKYFSSVLNFLRDGRIPLPDNIQDIDELRREAQYFNLPSLTDFIECEEQRGPPFFRGDKVVWRDHNFHRALTKCGWRFDGSTDESTRPLCFMSKSDEVKICGLCGTSSDSFDRNYRTLFELPRNATFAVGDVKKVYRDSCCVDVTFAMFNYLYHIPAKMLQLVGSGYTSAEE
;
A
#
# COMPACT_ATOMS: atom_id res chain seq x y z
N MET A 1 -36.48 10.59 -11.35
CA MET A 1 -35.12 10.66 -10.76
C MET A 1 -34.72 9.24 -10.41
N SER A 2 -33.53 8.79 -10.78
CA SER A 2 -33.08 7.42 -10.48
C SER A 2 -33.07 7.19 -8.98
N GLU A 3 -33.58 6.04 -8.54
CA GLU A 3 -33.60 5.59 -7.15
C GLU A 3 -32.22 5.63 -6.48
N LEU A 4 -31.16 5.41 -7.28
CA LEU A 4 -29.77 5.48 -6.87
C LEU A 4 -29.33 6.88 -6.40
N ASN A 5 -29.99 7.95 -6.85
CA ASN A 5 -29.68 9.32 -6.44
C ASN A 5 -30.45 9.76 -5.18
N ARG A 6 -31.34 8.90 -4.66
CA ARG A 6 -32.04 9.17 -3.40
C ARG A 6 -31.03 9.28 -2.27
N ARG A 7 -31.16 10.33 -1.46
CA ARG A 7 -30.31 10.55 -0.29
C ARG A 7 -30.77 9.70 0.88
N VAL A 8 -29.81 9.24 1.68
CA VAL A 8 -30.01 8.45 2.90
C VAL A 8 -29.13 9.05 4.00
N ARG A 9 -29.68 9.12 5.20
CA ARG A 9 -28.95 9.53 6.41
C ARG A 9 -28.65 8.31 7.26
N LEU A 10 -27.42 8.24 7.75
CA LEU A 10 -26.92 7.19 8.62
C LEU A 10 -26.45 7.84 9.92
N ASN A 11 -26.73 7.23 11.06
CA ASN A 11 -26.19 7.64 12.36
C ASN A 11 -25.28 6.52 12.86
N VAL A 12 -23.97 6.72 12.80
CA VAL A 12 -22.95 5.74 13.20
C VAL A 12 -22.38 6.17 14.54
N GLY A 13 -22.69 5.43 15.60
CA GLY A 13 -22.18 5.69 16.95
C GLY A 13 -22.47 7.10 17.50
N GLY A 14 -23.53 7.76 17.01
CA GLY A 14 -23.89 9.13 17.37
C GLY A 14 -23.51 10.20 16.35
N GLN A 15 -22.67 9.88 15.36
CA GLN A 15 -22.30 10.80 14.27
C GLN A 15 -23.18 10.58 13.04
N THR A 16 -23.76 11.66 12.52
CA THR A 16 -24.64 11.58 11.33
C THR A 16 -23.84 11.78 10.04
N PHE A 17 -24.10 10.91 9.06
CA PHE A 17 -23.56 10.94 7.70
C PHE A 17 -24.70 10.98 6.69
N GLU A 18 -24.50 11.67 5.56
CA GLU A 18 -25.46 11.71 4.45
C GLU A 18 -24.78 11.25 3.16
N THR A 19 -25.45 10.36 2.42
CA THR A 19 -24.94 9.81 1.16
C THR A 19 -26.10 9.40 0.25
N THR A 20 -25.83 8.75 -0.88
CA THR A 20 -26.87 8.22 -1.79
C THR A 20 -26.95 6.70 -1.76
N ILE A 21 -28.11 6.16 -2.16
CA ILE A 21 -28.33 4.71 -2.30
C ILE A 21 -27.33 4.09 -3.29
N GLY A 22 -27.01 4.81 -4.36
CA GLY A 22 -26.03 4.38 -5.35
C GLY A 22 -24.63 4.18 -4.75
N THR A 23 -24.22 5.01 -3.79
CA THR A 23 -22.94 4.84 -3.09
C THR A 23 -22.95 3.58 -2.21
N LEU A 24 -24.01 3.36 -1.42
CA LEU A 24 -24.08 2.21 -0.52
C LEU A 24 -24.21 0.87 -1.26
N ARG A 25 -24.82 0.87 -2.45
CA ARG A 25 -24.96 -0.30 -3.33
C ARG A 25 -23.84 -0.45 -4.36
N ARG A 26 -22.78 0.37 -4.27
CA ARG A 26 -21.65 0.32 -5.21
C ARG A 26 -20.99 -1.06 -5.25
N VAL A 27 -20.87 -1.68 -4.09
CA VAL A 27 -20.37 -3.04 -3.90
C VAL A 27 -21.55 -3.88 -3.43
N ALA A 28 -21.85 -4.95 -4.18
CA ALA A 28 -22.93 -5.87 -3.86
C ALA A 28 -22.62 -6.68 -2.58
N ASP A 29 -23.66 -7.20 -1.94
CA ASP A 29 -23.58 -8.13 -0.80
C ASP A 29 -22.86 -7.59 0.47
N THR A 30 -22.69 -6.26 0.55
CA THR A 30 -22.13 -5.58 1.73
C THR A 30 -23.20 -5.35 2.80
N THR A 31 -22.77 -5.15 4.05
CA THR A 31 -23.69 -4.76 5.13
C THR A 31 -24.43 -3.47 4.80
N LEU A 32 -23.72 -2.50 4.20
CA LEU A 32 -24.28 -1.21 3.80
C LEU A 32 -25.28 -1.32 2.64
N ALA A 33 -25.05 -2.20 1.68
CA ALA A 33 -25.99 -2.44 0.59
C ALA A 33 -27.31 -3.03 1.11
N LYS A 34 -27.23 -3.98 2.05
CA LYS A 34 -28.39 -4.63 2.68
C LYS A 34 -29.28 -3.65 3.45
N LEU A 35 -28.69 -2.63 4.08
CA LEU A 35 -29.46 -1.57 4.78
C LEU A 35 -30.38 -0.77 3.86
N VAL A 36 -30.11 -0.75 2.55
CA VAL A 36 -30.87 0.01 1.56
C VAL A 36 -31.48 -0.85 0.45
N GLU A 37 -31.57 -2.17 0.67
CA GLU A 37 -32.22 -3.09 -0.28
C GLU A 37 -33.72 -2.82 -0.42
N ASN A 38 -34.41 -2.55 0.70
CA ASN A 38 -35.85 -2.26 0.74
C ASN A 38 -36.11 -0.75 0.80
N THR A 39 -35.84 -0.09 -0.31
CA THR A 39 -35.94 1.36 -0.52
C THR A 39 -37.31 1.97 -0.21
N SER A 40 -38.36 1.18 -0.38
CA SER A 40 -39.76 1.54 -0.11
C SER A 40 -40.02 1.85 1.37
N GLU A 41 -39.26 1.21 2.26
CA GLU A 41 -39.43 1.27 3.72
C GLU A 41 -38.47 2.27 4.38
N LEU A 42 -37.56 2.86 3.61
CA LEU A 42 -36.64 3.87 4.12
C LEU A 42 -37.44 5.11 4.56
N SER A 43 -37.50 5.32 5.87
CA SER A 43 -38.10 6.50 6.49
C SER A 43 -37.22 7.75 6.26
N GLN A 44 -37.69 8.91 6.73
CA GLN A 44 -36.88 10.13 6.77
C GLN A 44 -35.88 10.12 7.96
N GLU A 45 -36.02 9.17 8.88
CA GLU A 45 -35.16 9.08 10.05
C GLU A 45 -33.80 8.46 9.70
N PRO A 46 -32.70 8.90 10.34
CA PRO A 46 -31.40 8.30 10.13
C PRO A 46 -31.38 6.82 10.53
N ILE A 47 -30.82 5.96 9.66
CA ILE A 47 -30.57 4.56 10.00
C ILE A 47 -29.44 4.51 11.04
N PHE A 48 -29.72 3.96 12.21
CA PHE A 48 -28.71 3.83 13.27
C PHE A 48 -27.81 2.61 13.05
N ILE A 49 -26.51 2.82 13.23
CA ILE A 49 -25.46 1.80 13.19
C ILE A 49 -24.68 1.94 14.51
N ASP A 50 -24.70 0.88 15.31
CA ASP A 50 -23.98 0.83 16.58
C ASP A 50 -22.51 0.45 16.34
N HIS A 51 -21.76 1.43 15.82
CA HIS A 51 -20.33 1.27 15.51
C HIS A 51 -19.58 2.59 15.70
N ASP A 52 -18.26 2.53 15.86
CA ASP A 52 -17.40 3.72 15.94
C ASP A 52 -17.41 4.48 14.59
N PRO A 53 -17.72 5.80 14.58
CA PRO A 53 -17.72 6.58 13.35
C PRO A 53 -16.33 6.99 12.83
N LYS A 54 -15.24 6.79 13.60
CA LYS A 54 -13.89 7.33 13.32
C LYS A 54 -13.47 7.21 11.85
N TYR A 55 -13.62 6.03 11.26
CA TYR A 55 -13.21 5.74 9.88
C TYR A 55 -14.37 5.59 8.89
N PHE A 56 -15.60 5.81 9.32
CA PHE A 56 -16.77 5.64 8.45
C PHE A 56 -16.75 6.60 7.25
N SER A 57 -16.17 7.79 7.42
CA SER A 57 -15.95 8.73 6.31
C SER A 57 -15.03 8.16 5.22
N SER A 58 -13.95 7.47 5.60
CA SER A 58 -13.04 6.78 4.69
C SER A 58 -13.74 5.64 3.95
N VAL A 59 -14.60 4.87 4.64
CA VAL A 59 -15.42 3.83 4.02
C VAL A 59 -16.35 4.42 2.94
N LEU A 60 -17.05 5.52 3.24
CA LEU A 60 -17.91 6.19 2.27
C LEU A 60 -17.13 6.76 1.08
N ASN A 61 -15.96 7.35 1.32
CA ASN A 61 -15.12 7.88 0.24
C ASN A 61 -14.59 6.76 -0.66
N PHE A 62 -14.23 5.61 -0.09
CA PHE A 62 -13.86 4.44 -0.88
C PHE A 62 -15.01 3.96 -1.77
N LEU A 63 -16.24 3.91 -1.26
CA LEU A 63 -17.41 3.55 -2.07
C LEU A 63 -17.72 4.56 -3.19
N ARG A 64 -17.29 5.83 -3.06
CA ARG A 64 -17.46 6.86 -4.09
C ARG A 64 -16.40 6.74 -5.17
N ASP A 65 -15.14 6.69 -4.77
CA ASP A 65 -13.99 6.90 -5.66
C ASP A 65 -13.25 5.61 -6.01
N GLY A 66 -13.47 4.52 -5.26
CA GLY A 66 -12.75 3.25 -5.38
C GLY A 66 -11.33 3.27 -4.81
N ARG A 67 -10.91 4.38 -4.20
CA ARG A 67 -9.60 4.58 -3.58
C ARG A 67 -9.69 5.61 -2.46
N ILE A 68 -8.80 5.51 -1.48
CA ILE A 68 -8.66 6.49 -0.39
C ILE A 68 -7.18 6.65 -0.01
N PRO A 69 -6.75 7.81 0.49
CA PRO A 69 -5.46 7.88 1.18
C PRO A 69 -5.50 7.00 2.43
N LEU A 70 -4.48 6.16 2.61
CA LEU A 70 -4.33 5.40 3.85
C LEU A 70 -3.74 6.28 4.97
N PRO A 71 -4.08 6.03 6.24
CA PRO A 71 -3.42 6.65 7.37
C PRO A 71 -1.91 6.37 7.40
N ASP A 72 -1.14 7.28 8.01
CA ASP A 72 0.32 7.15 8.07
C ASP A 72 0.82 6.17 9.14
N ASN A 73 -0.03 5.82 10.12
CA ASN A 73 0.34 4.94 11.22
C ASN A 73 -0.39 3.59 11.15
N ILE A 74 0.31 2.54 11.58
CA ILE A 74 -0.14 1.14 11.47
C ILE A 74 -1.41 0.91 12.29
N GLN A 75 -1.54 1.53 13.46
CA GLN A 75 -2.73 1.35 14.31
C GLN A 75 -4.00 1.85 13.61
N ASP A 76 -3.92 3.02 12.97
CA ASP A 76 -5.03 3.61 12.24
C ASP A 76 -5.37 2.82 10.96
N ILE A 77 -4.36 2.26 10.29
CA ILE A 77 -4.58 1.31 9.18
C ILE A 77 -5.30 0.05 9.67
N ASP A 78 -4.88 -0.50 10.82
CA ASP A 78 -5.51 -1.69 11.42
C ASP A 78 -6.96 -1.42 11.82
N GLU A 79 -7.25 -0.25 12.39
CA GLU A 79 -8.61 0.18 12.70
C GLU A 79 -9.47 0.32 11.44
N LEU A 80 -8.97 0.97 10.39
CA LEU A 80 -9.65 1.08 9.10
C LEU A 80 -9.91 -0.30 8.46
N ARG A 81 -8.96 -1.25 8.59
CA ARG A 81 -9.15 -2.62 8.11
C ARG A 81 -10.25 -3.35 8.88
N ARG A 82 -10.37 -3.12 10.19
CA ARG A 82 -11.48 -3.65 10.99
C ARG A 82 -12.83 -3.12 10.54
N GLU A 83 -12.93 -1.83 10.18
CA GLU A 83 -14.16 -1.29 9.56
C GLU A 83 -14.50 -1.98 8.24
N ALA A 84 -13.50 -2.16 7.36
CA ALA A 84 -13.70 -2.82 6.08
C ALA A 84 -14.27 -4.24 6.26
N GLN A 85 -13.78 -4.97 7.26
CA GLN A 85 -14.28 -6.29 7.64
C GLN A 85 -15.70 -6.23 8.22
N TYR A 86 -15.99 -5.28 9.12
CA TYR A 86 -17.31 -5.09 9.72
C TYR A 86 -18.40 -4.82 8.68
N PHE A 87 -18.13 -3.95 7.70
CA PHE A 87 -19.07 -3.63 6.63
C PHE A 87 -19.09 -4.65 5.47
N ASN A 88 -18.31 -5.73 5.59
CA ASN A 88 -18.13 -6.76 4.56
C ASN A 88 -17.69 -6.19 3.21
N LEU A 89 -16.60 -5.40 3.21
CA LEU A 89 -16.04 -4.73 2.03
C LEU A 89 -14.70 -5.39 1.61
N PRO A 90 -14.72 -6.54 0.93
CA PRO A 90 -13.49 -7.23 0.52
C PRO A 90 -12.62 -6.36 -0.38
N SER A 91 -13.22 -5.58 -1.28
CA SER A 91 -12.48 -4.66 -2.15
C SER A 91 -11.71 -3.58 -1.40
N LEU A 92 -12.19 -3.14 -0.22
CA LEU A 92 -11.46 -2.20 0.63
C LEU A 92 -10.32 -2.90 1.38
N THR A 93 -10.55 -4.11 1.88
CA THR A 93 -9.49 -4.93 2.50
C THR A 93 -8.36 -5.19 1.51
N ASP A 94 -8.69 -5.65 0.30
CA ASP A 94 -7.72 -5.90 -0.77
C ASP A 94 -6.97 -4.62 -1.17
N PHE A 95 -7.67 -3.48 -1.21
CA PHE A 95 -7.06 -2.17 -1.48
C PHE A 95 -6.05 -1.80 -0.38
N ILE A 96 -6.41 -1.93 0.89
CA ILE A 96 -5.52 -1.63 2.02
C ILE A 96 -4.26 -2.51 1.94
N GLU A 97 -4.44 -3.82 1.75
CA GLU A 97 -3.32 -4.76 1.63
C GLU A 97 -2.43 -4.43 0.43
N CYS A 98 -3.01 -4.05 -0.71
CA CYS A 98 -2.26 -3.66 -1.90
C CYS A 98 -1.46 -2.36 -1.70
N GLU A 99 -2.05 -1.35 -1.07
CA GLU A 99 -1.40 -0.07 -0.81
C GLU A 99 -0.32 -0.19 0.27
N GLU A 100 -0.53 -1.00 1.31
CA GLU A 100 0.53 -1.37 2.26
C GLU A 100 1.70 -2.09 1.58
N GLN A 101 1.39 -2.89 0.55
CA GLN A 101 2.40 -3.56 -0.28
C GLN A 101 3.05 -2.65 -1.32
N ARG A 102 2.50 -1.48 -1.66
CA ARG A 102 3.10 -0.56 -2.64
C ARG A 102 4.22 0.29 -2.05
N GLY A 103 4.14 0.61 -0.76
CA GLY A 103 4.99 1.63 -0.14
C GLY A 103 4.52 3.05 -0.49
N PRO A 104 5.05 4.10 0.15
CA PRO A 104 4.64 5.47 -0.14
C PRO A 104 5.00 5.85 -1.59
N PRO A 105 4.26 6.78 -2.23
CA PRO A 105 4.65 7.29 -3.53
C PRO A 105 6.00 7.99 -3.39
N PHE A 106 7.03 7.43 -4.02
CA PHE A 106 8.34 8.05 -4.08
C PHE A 106 8.43 8.98 -5.29
N PHE A 107 9.23 10.03 -5.15
CA PHE A 107 9.61 10.95 -6.20
C PHE A 107 11.13 11.00 -6.32
N ARG A 108 11.61 11.40 -7.51
CA ARG A 108 13.05 11.60 -7.72
C ARG A 108 13.57 12.67 -6.76
N GLY A 109 14.62 12.35 -6.02
CA GLY A 109 15.25 13.21 -5.01
C GLY A 109 14.81 12.92 -3.58
N ASP A 110 13.75 12.12 -3.38
CA ASP A 110 13.29 11.72 -2.06
C ASP A 110 14.39 11.02 -1.28
N LYS A 111 14.41 11.28 0.02
CA LYS A 111 15.31 10.66 0.97
C LYS A 111 14.62 9.49 1.62
N VAL A 112 15.23 8.32 1.52
CA VAL A 112 14.63 7.06 1.94
C VAL A 112 15.54 6.26 2.86
N VAL A 113 14.95 5.45 3.72
CA VAL A 113 15.64 4.46 4.54
C VAL A 113 14.96 3.12 4.39
N TRP A 114 15.66 2.05 4.77
CA TRP A 114 15.07 0.73 4.84
C TRP A 114 13.94 0.70 5.87
N ARG A 115 12.79 0.15 5.49
CA ARG A 115 11.65 -0.06 6.39
C ARG A 115 11.99 -1.09 7.48
N ASP A 116 12.81 -2.09 7.14
CA ASP A 116 13.30 -3.11 8.06
C ASP A 116 14.75 -3.45 7.72
N HIS A 117 15.62 -3.43 8.74
CA HIS A 117 17.04 -3.77 8.62
C HIS A 117 17.28 -5.29 8.55
N ASN A 118 16.27 -6.11 8.92
CA ASN A 118 16.29 -7.55 8.73
C ASN A 118 15.69 -7.91 7.38
N PHE A 119 16.53 -7.89 6.34
CA PHE A 119 16.07 -8.13 4.96
C PHE A 119 15.44 -9.51 4.78
N HIS A 120 15.93 -10.57 5.42
CA HIS A 120 15.30 -11.89 5.34
C HIS A 120 13.84 -11.88 5.82
N ARG A 121 13.57 -11.21 6.96
CA ARG A 121 12.22 -11.02 7.49
C ARG A 121 11.36 -10.14 6.59
N ALA A 122 11.90 -9.01 6.13
CA ALA A 122 11.22 -8.10 5.22
C ALA A 122 10.77 -8.80 3.92
N LEU A 123 11.66 -9.64 3.38
CA LEU A 123 11.44 -10.41 2.17
C LEU A 123 10.39 -11.50 2.36
N THR A 124 10.44 -12.21 3.49
CA THR A 124 9.43 -13.24 3.82
C THR A 124 8.04 -12.64 3.97
N LYS A 125 7.91 -11.46 4.61
CA LYS A 125 6.64 -10.70 4.68
C LYS A 125 6.11 -10.30 3.30
N CYS A 126 7.03 -10.10 2.36
CA CYS A 126 6.71 -9.74 0.98
C CYS A 126 6.46 -10.95 0.07
N GLY A 127 6.43 -12.16 0.61
CA GLY A 127 6.22 -13.41 -0.14
C GLY A 127 7.47 -13.95 -0.83
N TRP A 128 8.65 -13.36 -0.63
CA TRP A 128 9.89 -13.78 -1.28
C TRP A 128 10.77 -14.63 -0.36
N ARG A 129 11.09 -15.85 -0.80
CA ARG A 129 11.87 -16.83 -0.04
C ARG A 129 13.10 -17.29 -0.82
N PHE A 130 14.20 -17.59 -0.13
CA PHE A 130 15.45 -18.07 -0.75
C PHE A 130 15.62 -19.59 -0.67
N ASP A 131 14.54 -20.31 -0.39
CA ASP A 131 14.47 -21.77 -0.30
C ASP A 131 14.12 -22.44 -1.65
N GLY A 132 14.08 -21.65 -2.73
CA GLY A 132 13.70 -22.12 -4.06
C GLY A 132 12.19 -22.25 -4.29
N SER A 133 11.34 -21.91 -3.31
CA SER A 133 9.89 -22.02 -3.43
C SER A 133 9.25 -20.85 -4.19
N THR A 134 9.98 -19.75 -4.43
CA THR A 134 9.45 -18.60 -5.16
C THR A 134 9.72 -18.71 -6.64
N ASP A 135 8.68 -18.45 -7.43
CA ASP A 135 8.80 -18.29 -8.87
C ASP A 135 9.78 -17.15 -9.20
N GLU A 136 10.84 -17.50 -9.93
CA GLU A 136 11.87 -16.56 -10.37
C GLU A 136 11.29 -15.43 -11.22
N SER A 137 10.18 -15.68 -11.92
CA SER A 137 9.49 -14.68 -12.75
C SER A 137 8.97 -13.49 -11.94
N THR A 138 8.77 -13.66 -10.63
CA THR A 138 8.24 -12.63 -9.71
C THR A 138 9.34 -11.96 -8.87
N ARG A 139 10.61 -12.38 -9.05
CA ARG A 139 11.72 -11.93 -8.22
C ARG A 139 12.16 -10.51 -8.60
N PRO A 140 12.36 -9.59 -7.64
CA PRO A 140 12.91 -8.27 -7.93
C PRO A 140 14.38 -8.33 -8.31
N LEU A 141 14.79 -7.42 -9.19
CA LEU A 141 16.15 -7.36 -9.73
C LEU A 141 17.25 -7.26 -8.66
N CYS A 142 17.05 -6.47 -7.60
CA CYS A 142 18.05 -6.33 -6.54
C CYS A 142 18.34 -7.63 -5.78
N PHE A 143 17.50 -8.67 -5.91
CA PHE A 143 17.68 -9.99 -5.27
C PHE A 143 18.07 -11.08 -6.24
N MET A 144 18.47 -10.73 -7.45
CA MET A 144 19.01 -11.69 -8.38
C MET A 144 20.53 -11.60 -8.29
N SER A 145 21.24 -12.72 -8.14
CA SER A 145 22.70 -12.73 -8.16
C SER A 145 23.22 -12.06 -9.42
N LYS A 146 24.34 -11.33 -9.34
CA LYS A 146 24.95 -10.78 -10.54
C LYS A 146 25.45 -11.92 -11.44
N SER A 147 25.02 -11.93 -12.70
CA SER A 147 25.54 -12.83 -13.74
C SER A 147 25.67 -12.05 -15.05
N ASP A 148 26.37 -12.63 -16.01
CA ASP A 148 26.51 -12.06 -17.36
C ASP A 148 25.21 -12.15 -18.17
N GLU A 149 24.26 -12.95 -17.70
CA GLU A 149 22.92 -13.08 -18.28
C GLU A 149 22.06 -11.86 -17.94
N VAL A 150 21.30 -11.39 -18.94
CA VAL A 150 20.35 -10.31 -18.77
C VAL A 150 19.16 -10.80 -17.94
N LYS A 151 18.83 -10.06 -16.87
CA LYS A 151 17.76 -10.38 -15.94
C LYS A 151 16.65 -9.36 -16.00
N ILE A 152 15.41 -9.81 -15.80
CA ILE A 152 14.22 -8.97 -15.84
C ILE A 152 13.61 -8.92 -14.45
N CYS A 153 13.27 -7.71 -13.99
CA CYS A 153 12.58 -7.52 -12.73
C CYS A 153 11.13 -8.02 -12.84
N GLY A 154 10.75 -8.97 -11.98
CA GLY A 154 9.38 -9.51 -11.96
C GLY A 154 8.29 -8.49 -11.61
N LEU A 155 8.65 -7.34 -11.02
CA LEU A 155 7.68 -6.32 -10.60
C LEU A 155 7.46 -5.21 -11.62
N CYS A 156 8.53 -4.75 -12.26
CA CYS A 156 8.47 -3.59 -13.16
C CYS A 156 8.88 -3.91 -14.60
N GLY A 157 9.35 -5.13 -14.87
CA GLY A 157 9.82 -5.57 -16.19
C GLY A 157 11.10 -4.88 -16.66
N THR A 158 11.78 -4.10 -15.82
CA THR A 158 13.06 -3.47 -16.20
C THR A 158 14.15 -4.53 -16.31
N SER A 159 15.04 -4.35 -17.26
CA SER A 159 16.13 -5.27 -17.57
C SER A 159 17.45 -4.83 -16.95
N SER A 160 18.28 -5.77 -16.51
CA SER A 160 19.57 -5.50 -15.84
C SER A 160 20.60 -4.81 -16.74
N ASP A 161 20.48 -4.95 -18.06
CA ASP A 161 21.31 -4.27 -19.07
C ASP A 161 20.96 -2.78 -19.26
N SER A 162 19.83 -2.35 -18.72
CA SER A 162 19.38 -0.95 -18.78
C SER A 162 20.08 -0.05 -17.76
N PHE A 163 20.84 -0.65 -16.84
CA PHE A 163 21.59 0.07 -15.82
C PHE A 163 23.06 0.27 -16.23
N ASP A 164 23.69 1.29 -15.69
CA ASP A 164 25.12 1.51 -15.88
C ASP A 164 25.98 0.46 -15.16
N ARG A 165 27.30 0.55 -15.32
CA ARG A 165 28.26 -0.36 -14.66
C ARG A 165 28.25 -0.28 -13.11
N ASN A 166 27.58 0.71 -12.54
CA ASN A 166 27.51 0.95 -11.10
C ASN A 166 26.29 0.26 -10.44
N TYR A 167 25.45 -0.43 -11.22
CA TYR A 167 24.41 -1.28 -10.67
C TYR A 167 24.99 -2.36 -9.74
N ARG A 168 24.34 -2.54 -8.59
CA ARG A 168 24.67 -3.57 -7.61
C ARG A 168 23.40 -4.25 -7.11
N THR A 169 23.54 -5.51 -6.79
CA THR A 169 22.50 -6.31 -6.13
C THR A 169 22.59 -6.11 -4.62
N LEU A 170 21.54 -6.46 -3.87
CA LEU A 170 21.57 -6.36 -2.41
C LEU A 170 22.55 -7.33 -1.75
N PHE A 171 22.92 -8.41 -2.44
CA PHE A 171 24.00 -9.30 -2.01
C PHE A 171 25.39 -8.65 -2.08
N GLU A 172 25.54 -7.63 -2.93
CA GLU A 172 26.75 -6.83 -3.06
C GLU A 172 26.68 -5.52 -2.26
N LEU A 173 25.60 -5.32 -1.47
CA LEU A 173 25.40 -4.12 -0.67
C LEU A 173 26.47 -4.05 0.44
N PRO A 174 27.27 -2.98 0.51
CA PRO A 174 28.15 -2.74 1.64
C PRO A 174 27.36 -2.68 2.95
N ARG A 175 27.87 -3.27 4.03
CA ARG A 175 27.18 -3.32 5.33
C ARG A 175 26.76 -1.95 5.88
N ASN A 176 27.47 -0.87 5.54
CA ASN A 176 27.10 0.48 5.97
C ASN A 176 25.91 1.06 5.21
N ALA A 177 25.60 0.57 4.01
CA ALA A 177 24.47 1.06 3.21
C ALA A 177 23.11 0.60 3.72
N THR A 178 23.05 -0.39 4.63
CA THR A 178 21.80 -0.82 5.29
C THR A 178 21.29 0.19 6.32
N PHE A 179 22.17 1.04 6.84
CA PHE A 179 21.83 2.07 7.84
C PHE A 179 21.90 3.50 7.26
N ALA A 180 22.29 3.63 5.99
CA ALA A 180 22.45 4.92 5.35
C ALA A 180 21.13 5.45 4.77
N VAL A 181 21.03 6.77 4.66
CA VAL A 181 19.96 7.42 3.92
C VAL A 181 20.23 7.29 2.41
N GLY A 182 19.26 6.74 1.70
CA GLY A 182 19.24 6.64 0.26
C GLY A 182 18.65 7.87 -0.43
N ASP A 183 19.05 8.09 -1.68
CA ASP A 183 18.48 9.10 -2.58
C ASP A 183 17.83 8.43 -3.78
N VAL A 184 16.54 8.69 -3.99
CA VAL A 184 15.76 8.12 -5.10
C VAL A 184 16.16 8.78 -6.41
N LYS A 185 16.71 7.98 -7.35
CA LYS A 185 17.13 8.44 -8.68
C LYS A 185 16.05 8.29 -9.74
N LYS A 186 15.25 7.23 -9.65
CA LYS A 186 14.19 6.91 -10.61
C LYS A 186 13.10 6.08 -9.95
N VAL A 187 11.87 6.27 -10.41
CA VAL A 187 10.68 5.56 -9.93
C VAL A 187 10.07 4.83 -11.12
N TYR A 188 9.61 3.60 -10.92
CA TYR A 188 9.10 2.74 -11.99
C TYR A 188 7.62 2.45 -11.83
N ARG A 189 6.88 2.55 -12.96
CA ARG A 189 5.44 2.27 -13.06
C ARG A 189 4.66 2.91 -11.90
N ASP A 190 3.73 2.19 -11.28
CA ASP A 190 2.95 2.60 -10.11
C ASP A 190 3.76 2.54 -8.81
N SER A 191 4.98 3.08 -8.81
CA SER A 191 5.91 3.03 -7.68
C SER A 191 6.20 1.61 -7.18
N CYS A 192 6.24 0.59 -8.04
CA CYS A 192 6.54 -0.77 -7.58
C CYS A 192 8.03 -0.96 -7.23
N CYS A 193 8.91 -0.26 -7.94
CA CYS A 193 10.34 -0.24 -7.71
C CYS A 193 10.92 1.17 -7.83
N VAL A 194 12.06 1.38 -7.19
CA VAL A 194 12.84 2.61 -7.24
C VAL A 194 14.32 2.32 -7.39
N ASP A 195 15.02 3.17 -8.14
CA ASP A 195 16.48 3.16 -8.16
C ASP A 195 16.98 4.09 -7.06
N VAL A 196 17.86 3.58 -6.18
CA VAL A 196 18.34 4.32 -5.00
C VAL A 196 19.85 4.23 -4.89
N THR A 197 20.48 5.30 -4.41
CA THR A 197 21.91 5.33 -4.05
C THR A 197 22.07 5.60 -2.55
N PHE A 198 22.80 4.76 -1.81
CA PHE A 198 22.92 4.82 -0.33
C PHE A 198 24.28 5.29 0.22
N ALA A 199 25.32 5.45 -0.60
CA ALA A 199 26.68 5.62 -0.08
C ALA A 199 27.59 6.45 -1.01
N MET A 200 28.81 6.72 -0.52
CA MET A 200 29.87 7.50 -1.17
C MET A 200 30.24 7.01 -2.59
N PHE A 201 30.03 5.73 -2.90
CA PHE A 201 30.44 5.12 -4.16
C PHE A 201 29.41 5.21 -5.30
N ASN A 202 28.32 5.98 -5.14
CA ASN A 202 27.27 6.17 -6.16
C ASN A 202 26.72 4.85 -6.76
N TYR A 203 26.77 3.75 -6.02
CA TYR A 203 26.18 2.49 -6.45
C TYR A 203 24.67 2.62 -6.57
N LEU A 204 24.13 2.10 -7.66
CA LEU A 204 22.71 2.13 -7.97
C LEU A 204 22.08 0.79 -7.61
N TYR A 205 20.99 0.81 -6.86
CA TYR A 205 20.24 -0.36 -6.46
C TYR A 205 18.79 -0.24 -6.93
N HIS A 206 18.28 -1.25 -7.63
CA HIS A 206 16.89 -1.30 -8.09
C HIS A 206 16.01 -2.05 -7.09
N ILE A 207 15.38 -1.33 -6.17
CA ILE A 207 14.76 -1.90 -4.96
C ILE A 207 13.23 -1.81 -5.05
N PRO A 208 12.48 -2.84 -4.62
CA PRO A 208 11.04 -2.72 -4.42
C PRO A 208 10.71 -1.57 -3.47
N ALA A 209 9.84 -0.66 -3.90
CA ALA A 209 9.49 0.53 -3.13
C ALA A 209 9.01 0.20 -1.71
N LYS A 210 8.27 -0.89 -1.55
CA LYS A 210 7.78 -1.40 -0.26
C LYS A 210 8.84 -1.74 0.78
N MET A 211 10.10 -1.93 0.36
CA MET A 211 11.21 -2.17 1.28
C MET A 211 11.75 -0.87 1.90
N LEU A 212 11.29 0.27 1.40
CA LEU A 212 11.77 1.60 1.76
C LEU A 212 10.64 2.41 2.40
N GLN A 213 11.05 3.46 3.09
CA GLN A 213 10.17 4.49 3.63
C GLN A 213 10.87 5.84 3.56
N LEU A 214 10.11 6.94 3.59
CA LEU A 214 10.67 8.28 3.61
C LEU A 214 11.38 8.53 4.93
N VAL A 215 12.44 9.35 4.90
CA VAL A 215 13.07 9.84 6.13
C VAL A 215 12.03 10.68 6.90
N GLY A 216 11.77 10.31 8.16
CA GLY A 216 10.83 11.02 9.04
C GLY A 216 9.44 10.39 9.16
N SER A 217 9.05 9.45 8.30
CA SER A 217 7.82 8.65 8.49
C SER A 217 8.08 7.54 9.52
N GLY A 218 8.02 7.86 10.81
CA GLY A 218 8.12 6.87 11.89
C GLY A 218 9.51 6.27 12.15
N TYR A 219 10.58 6.89 11.63
CA TYR A 219 11.95 6.48 11.95
C TYR A 219 12.32 6.91 13.38
N THR A 220 12.16 6.01 14.35
CA THR A 220 12.97 6.08 15.58
C THR A 220 14.34 5.51 15.23
N SER A 221 15.33 6.40 15.13
CA SER A 221 16.74 6.00 15.10
C SER A 221 17.01 5.15 16.33
N ALA A 222 17.24 3.86 16.15
CA ALA A 222 17.87 3.05 17.17
C ALA A 222 19.35 3.45 17.21
N GLU A 223 19.63 4.33 18.18
CA GLU A 223 20.90 4.53 18.87
C GLU A 223 21.98 5.40 18.21
N GLU A 224 22.35 6.40 19.01
CA GLU A 224 23.58 7.20 19.02
C GLU A 224 24.84 6.34 19.23
#